data_AF-A0A838H6R0-F1
#
_entry.id   AF-A0A838H6R0-F1
#
_cell.length_a   1.000
_cell.length_b   1.000
_cell.length_c   1.000
_cell.angle_alpha   90.00
_cell.angle_beta   90.00
_cell.angle_gamma   90.00
#
_symmetry.space_group_name_H-M   'P 1'
#
loop_
_entity.id
_entity.type
_entity.pdbx_description
1 polymer ?
#
loop_
_entity_poly.entity_id
_entity_poly.type
_entity_poly.pdbx_seq_one_letter_code
_entity_poly.pdbx_strand_id
1 'polypeptide(L)'
;MNFRRGDICVVAGDGSGITNLTDTPDLNERTPAWSPNGTRIVYVRGDADHGQIYVMNADGSNQHQVTSVDDSADWPSWSPNGDRIVYSSSKGSTHEQVWVADADGTNAAAITTGETYGSSEPAWSPTGEQIAFSSDRDGNPDAENPVEWNEEIYVMNTDGTGTRRITQLPGNDHWPPAWSADGKSLAFTADGSTNIGDIYVVRLGGTPINITTNKAVDAFPAWRPQP
;
A
#
# COMPACT_ATOMS: atom_id res chain seq x y z
N MET A 1 -24.31 -17.52 -1.85
CA MET A 1 -24.31 -16.13 -2.35
C MET A 1 -23.02 -15.97 -3.13
N ASN A 2 -23.08 -15.63 -4.43
CA ASN A 2 -21.89 -15.37 -5.23
C ASN A 2 -21.45 -13.93 -4.96
N PHE A 3 -20.39 -13.74 -4.19
CA PHE A 3 -19.69 -12.45 -4.19
C PHE A 3 -19.16 -12.20 -5.60
N ARG A 4 -19.40 -11.00 -6.15
CA ARG A 4 -18.74 -10.60 -7.41
C ARG A 4 -17.24 -10.51 -7.12
N ARG A 5 -16.46 -11.21 -7.92
CA ARG A 5 -14.99 -11.19 -7.91
C ARG A 5 -14.52 -9.91 -8.58
N GLY A 6 -13.43 -9.33 -8.10
CA GLY A 6 -12.80 -8.17 -8.72
C GLY A 6 -11.84 -8.62 -9.81
N ASP A 7 -11.87 -7.92 -10.95
CA ASP A 7 -10.90 -8.04 -12.03
C ASP A 7 -10.14 -6.70 -12.16
N ILE A 8 -8.95 -6.72 -12.78
CA ILE A 8 -8.21 -5.50 -13.09
C ILE A 8 -8.69 -4.96 -14.44
N CYS A 9 -9.30 -3.77 -14.40
CA CYS A 9 -9.71 -3.04 -15.58
C CYS A 9 -8.87 -1.77 -15.78
N VAL A 10 -8.68 -1.36 -17.04
CA VAL A 10 -8.12 -0.06 -17.41
C VAL A 10 -9.20 0.77 -18.11
N VAL A 11 -9.21 2.06 -17.81
CA VAL A 11 -10.12 3.05 -18.39
C VAL A 11 -9.33 4.31 -18.71
N ALA A 12 -9.71 5.02 -19.77
CA ALA A 12 -9.12 6.32 -20.07
C ALA A 12 -9.51 7.35 -18.99
N GLY A 13 -8.71 8.40 -18.83
CA GLY A 13 -8.95 9.44 -17.81
C GLY A 13 -10.26 10.21 -17.97
N ASP A 14 -10.90 10.14 -19.15
CA ASP A 14 -12.23 10.68 -19.43
C ASP A 14 -13.38 9.69 -19.16
N GLY A 15 -13.06 8.48 -18.69
CA GLY A 15 -14.01 7.40 -18.40
C GLY A 15 -14.35 6.52 -19.60
N SER A 16 -13.78 6.76 -20.78
CA SER A 16 -14.02 5.96 -21.98
C SER A 16 -13.12 4.73 -22.08
N GLY A 17 -13.47 3.77 -22.95
CA GLY A 17 -12.56 2.69 -23.35
C GLY A 17 -12.23 1.66 -22.25
N ILE A 18 -13.19 1.38 -21.35
CA ILE A 18 -13.01 0.34 -20.31
C ILE A 18 -12.62 -0.99 -20.95
N THR A 19 -11.48 -1.52 -20.55
CA THR A 19 -10.93 -2.81 -20.99
C THR A 19 -10.63 -3.67 -19.77
N ASN A 20 -11.16 -4.90 -19.75
CA ASN A 20 -10.81 -5.86 -18.71
C ASN A 20 -9.46 -6.52 -19.06
N LEU A 21 -8.50 -6.49 -18.14
CA LEU A 21 -7.15 -7.03 -18.36
C LEU A 21 -6.96 -8.43 -17.77
N THR A 22 -7.81 -8.81 -16.82
CA THR A 22 -7.77 -10.12 -16.18
C THR A 22 -9.11 -10.83 -16.27
N ASP A 23 -9.06 -12.15 -16.36
CA ASP A 23 -10.23 -13.03 -16.33
C ASP A 23 -9.76 -14.36 -15.75
N THR A 24 -9.52 -14.37 -14.43
CA THR A 24 -9.15 -15.59 -13.71
C THR A 24 -10.34 -16.08 -12.88
N PRO A 25 -11.10 -17.06 -13.38
CA PRO A 25 -12.18 -17.63 -12.61
C PRO A 25 -11.65 -18.16 -11.28
N ASP A 26 -12.33 -17.80 -10.20
CA ASP A 26 -12.11 -18.26 -8.82
C ASP A 26 -11.19 -17.43 -7.95
N LEU A 27 -10.56 -16.39 -8.50
CA LEU A 27 -9.71 -15.49 -7.74
C LEU A 27 -10.27 -14.07 -7.71
N ASN A 28 -9.83 -13.30 -6.73
CA ASN A 28 -10.08 -11.87 -6.61
C ASN A 28 -8.81 -11.12 -6.97
N GLU A 29 -8.93 -10.15 -7.85
CA GLU A 29 -7.81 -9.33 -8.30
C GLU A 29 -8.03 -7.88 -7.86
N ARG A 30 -7.06 -7.35 -7.13
CA ARG A 30 -7.21 -6.10 -6.37
C ARG A 30 -5.92 -5.30 -6.32
N THR A 31 -6.02 -4.11 -5.72
CA THR A 31 -4.90 -3.21 -5.40
C THR A 31 -3.93 -2.97 -6.58
N PRO A 32 -4.42 -2.65 -7.79
CA PRO A 32 -3.54 -2.41 -8.93
C PRO A 32 -2.76 -1.10 -8.79
N ALA A 33 -1.50 -1.10 -9.22
CA ALA A 33 -0.68 0.10 -9.36
C ALA A 33 0.10 0.11 -10.68
N TRP A 34 0.08 1.27 -11.35
CA TRP A 34 0.87 1.50 -12.56
C TRP A 34 2.36 1.62 -12.22
N SER A 35 3.18 1.00 -13.06
CA SER A 35 4.63 1.29 -13.07
C SER A 35 4.87 2.75 -13.48
N PRO A 36 6.00 3.37 -13.05
CA PRO A 36 6.25 4.79 -13.28
C PRO A 36 6.27 5.20 -14.77
N ASN A 37 6.65 4.29 -15.65
CA ASN A 37 6.66 4.51 -17.10
C ASN A 37 5.34 4.12 -17.80
N GLY A 38 4.33 3.66 -17.05
CA GLY A 38 3.01 3.29 -17.57
C GLY A 38 2.98 2.01 -18.41
N THR A 39 4.06 1.22 -18.45
CA THR A 39 4.15 0.04 -19.34
C THR A 39 3.70 -1.26 -18.69
N ARG A 40 3.67 -1.31 -17.36
CA ARG A 40 3.31 -2.46 -16.54
C ARG A 40 2.36 -2.08 -15.41
N ILE A 41 1.62 -3.06 -14.92
CA ILE A 41 0.74 -2.99 -13.76
C ILE A 41 1.18 -4.06 -12.77
N VAL A 42 1.32 -3.70 -11.50
CA VAL A 42 1.41 -4.65 -10.39
C VAL A 42 0.04 -4.75 -9.74
N TYR A 43 -0.34 -5.93 -9.27
CA TYR A 43 -1.66 -6.17 -8.67
C TYR A 43 -1.59 -7.39 -7.76
N VAL A 44 -2.62 -7.56 -6.94
CA VAL A 44 -2.80 -8.78 -6.14
C VAL A 44 -3.75 -9.70 -6.86
N ARG A 45 -3.43 -10.99 -6.86
CA ARG A 45 -4.32 -12.08 -7.27
C ARG A 45 -4.39 -13.11 -6.15
N GLY A 46 -5.58 -13.44 -5.69
CA GLY A 46 -5.77 -14.41 -4.61
C GLY A 46 -7.18 -14.38 -4.05
N ASP A 47 -7.44 -15.14 -2.99
CA ASP A 47 -8.66 -14.97 -2.22
C ASP A 47 -8.48 -13.87 -1.15
N ALA A 48 -9.42 -13.79 -0.19
CA ALA A 48 -9.37 -12.78 0.87
C ALA A 48 -8.24 -13.03 1.88
N ASP A 49 -7.82 -14.28 2.05
CA ASP A 49 -6.87 -14.69 3.09
C ASP A 49 -5.46 -14.97 2.51
N HIS A 50 -5.38 -15.29 1.21
CA HIS A 50 -4.16 -15.68 0.51
C HIS A 50 -3.96 -14.90 -0.78
N GLY A 51 -3.30 -13.74 -0.68
CA GLY A 51 -2.94 -12.88 -1.81
C GLY A 51 -1.55 -13.20 -2.36
N GLN A 52 -1.35 -13.00 -3.66
CA GLN A 52 -0.04 -13.06 -4.31
C GLN A 52 0.18 -11.82 -5.17
N ILE A 53 1.41 -11.32 -5.21
CA ILE A 53 1.76 -10.18 -6.06
C ILE A 53 2.04 -10.68 -7.49
N TYR A 54 1.38 -10.07 -8.45
CA TYR A 54 1.56 -10.32 -9.88
C TYR A 54 1.92 -9.04 -10.61
N VAL A 55 2.66 -9.18 -11.70
CA VAL A 55 2.96 -8.12 -12.65
C VAL A 55 2.48 -8.53 -14.04
N MET A 56 1.94 -7.57 -14.77
CA MET A 56 1.57 -7.72 -16.18
C MET A 56 1.94 -6.47 -16.98
N ASN A 57 1.95 -6.59 -18.29
CA ASN A 57 1.99 -5.45 -19.19
C ASN A 57 0.69 -4.63 -19.09
N ALA A 58 0.76 -3.36 -19.49
CA ALA A 58 -0.38 -2.43 -19.52
C ALA A 58 -1.58 -2.92 -20.35
N ASP A 59 -1.34 -3.83 -21.30
CA ASP A 59 -2.34 -4.46 -22.16
C ASP A 59 -2.88 -5.79 -21.61
N GLY A 60 -2.47 -6.18 -20.39
CA GLY A 60 -2.86 -7.42 -19.72
C GLY A 60 -2.01 -8.64 -20.08
N SER A 61 -1.06 -8.53 -21.01
CA SER A 61 -0.16 -9.63 -21.40
C SER A 61 0.98 -9.87 -20.39
N ASN A 62 1.69 -10.98 -20.53
CA ASN A 62 2.87 -11.34 -19.72
C ASN A 62 2.66 -11.31 -18.19
N GLN A 63 1.49 -11.79 -17.76
CA GLN A 63 1.18 -11.95 -16.34
C GLN A 63 2.14 -12.96 -15.71
N HIS A 64 2.83 -12.57 -14.64
CA HIS A 64 3.70 -13.46 -13.88
C HIS A 64 3.67 -13.09 -12.39
N GLN A 65 3.89 -14.09 -11.56
CA GLN A 65 3.92 -13.95 -10.10
C GLN A 65 5.30 -13.44 -9.64
N VAL A 66 5.29 -12.50 -8.70
CA VAL A 66 6.50 -11.91 -8.08
C VAL A 66 6.81 -12.60 -6.75
N THR A 67 5.80 -12.93 -5.96
CA THR A 67 5.94 -13.62 -4.66
C THR A 67 6.04 -15.14 -4.80
N SER A 68 6.43 -15.83 -3.73
CA SER A 68 6.41 -17.31 -3.71
C SER A 68 5.03 -17.85 -3.32
N VAL A 69 4.70 -19.07 -3.74
CA VAL A 69 3.36 -19.67 -3.54
C VAL A 69 2.93 -19.85 -2.09
N ASP A 70 3.89 -19.94 -1.16
CA ASP A 70 3.72 -20.05 0.28
C ASP A 70 3.66 -18.69 1.01
N ASP A 71 3.83 -17.60 0.27
CA ASP A 71 3.68 -16.23 0.76
C ASP A 71 2.18 -15.88 0.89
N SER A 72 1.81 -14.88 1.69
CA SER A 72 0.53 -14.19 1.54
C SER A 72 0.82 -12.70 1.59
N ALA A 73 0.56 -12.03 0.48
CA ALA A 73 1.03 -10.69 0.19
C ALA A 73 -0.05 -9.77 -0.39
N ASP A 74 0.02 -8.49 -0.03
CA ASP A 74 -0.90 -7.45 -0.48
C ASP A 74 -0.18 -6.09 -0.61
N TRP A 75 -0.93 -5.07 -1.04
CA TRP A 75 -0.51 -3.67 -1.11
C TRP A 75 0.79 -3.42 -1.87
N PRO A 76 0.91 -3.91 -3.12
CA PRO A 76 2.14 -3.71 -3.88
C PRO A 76 2.28 -2.25 -4.36
N SER A 77 3.52 -1.76 -4.38
CA SER A 77 3.89 -0.46 -4.93
C SER A 77 5.21 -0.52 -5.69
N TRP A 78 5.29 0.20 -6.81
CA TRP A 78 6.49 0.26 -7.64
C TRP A 78 7.55 1.20 -7.08
N SER A 79 8.82 0.82 -7.19
CA SER A 79 9.91 1.78 -7.12
C SER A 79 9.85 2.77 -8.29
N PRO A 80 10.34 4.02 -8.15
CA PRO A 80 10.23 5.08 -9.17
C PRO A 80 11.07 4.80 -10.41
N ASN A 81 12.09 3.93 -10.33
CA ASN A 81 12.78 3.40 -11.50
C ASN A 81 12.04 2.23 -12.16
N GLY A 82 11.04 1.64 -11.50
CA GLY A 82 10.25 0.52 -12.01
C GLY A 82 10.94 -0.84 -11.95
N ASP A 83 12.09 -0.97 -11.28
CA ASP A 83 12.82 -2.25 -11.24
C ASP A 83 12.46 -3.12 -10.04
N ARG A 84 11.82 -2.55 -9.02
CA ARG A 84 11.44 -3.25 -7.79
C ARG A 84 10.00 -3.00 -7.39
N ILE A 85 9.50 -3.87 -6.53
CA ILE A 85 8.18 -3.81 -5.92
C ILE A 85 8.35 -3.93 -4.42
N VAL A 86 7.72 -3.02 -3.68
CA VAL A 86 7.52 -3.15 -2.23
C VAL A 86 6.12 -3.68 -1.98
N TYR A 87 5.92 -4.51 -0.95
CA TYR A 87 4.63 -5.11 -0.63
C TYR A 87 4.54 -5.51 0.86
N SER A 88 3.33 -5.68 1.37
CA SER A 88 3.07 -6.35 2.65
C SER A 88 3.18 -7.86 2.47
N SER A 89 3.82 -8.57 3.39
CA SER A 89 3.80 -10.03 3.42
C SER A 89 3.87 -10.58 4.84
N SER A 90 3.08 -11.62 5.11
CA SER A 90 3.10 -12.39 6.36
C SER A 90 4.05 -13.60 6.30
N LYS A 91 4.87 -13.73 5.24
CA LYS A 91 5.75 -14.87 5.07
C LYS A 91 6.74 -15.03 6.21
N GLY A 92 6.64 -16.15 6.92
CA GLY A 92 7.53 -16.49 8.03
C GLY A 92 7.31 -15.65 9.30
N SER A 93 6.19 -14.94 9.40
CA SER A 93 5.82 -14.11 10.56
C SER A 93 4.34 -14.28 10.90
N THR A 94 3.96 -14.02 12.15
CA THR A 94 2.54 -13.92 12.53
C THR A 94 1.94 -12.54 12.25
N HIS A 95 2.78 -11.57 11.88
CA HIS A 95 2.40 -10.19 11.57
C HIS A 95 2.91 -9.81 10.18
N GLU A 96 2.16 -9.00 9.44
CA GLU A 96 2.61 -8.46 8.16
C GLU A 96 3.92 -7.69 8.32
N GLN A 97 4.83 -7.88 7.37
CA GLN A 97 6.08 -7.15 7.26
C GLN A 97 6.15 -6.48 5.90
N VAL A 98 6.96 -5.44 5.80
CA VAL A 98 7.29 -4.82 4.51
C VAL A 98 8.40 -5.61 3.86
N TRP A 99 8.16 -6.07 2.63
CA TRP A 99 9.09 -6.79 1.78
C TRP A 99 9.40 -6.00 0.51
N VAL A 100 10.57 -6.26 -0.06
CA VAL A 100 10.97 -5.76 -1.38
C VAL A 100 11.44 -6.94 -2.22
N ALA A 101 11.03 -6.99 -3.48
CA ALA A 101 11.54 -7.89 -4.49
C ALA A 101 11.86 -7.12 -5.79
N ASP A 102 12.73 -7.69 -6.62
CA ASP A 102 12.87 -7.21 -7.99
C ASP A 102 11.59 -7.56 -8.77
N ALA A 103 11.28 -6.78 -9.81
CA ALA A 103 10.01 -6.88 -10.52
C ALA A 103 9.78 -8.22 -11.23
N ASP A 104 10.83 -9.04 -11.38
CA ASP A 104 10.78 -10.40 -11.91
C ASP A 104 10.58 -11.48 -10.83
N GLY A 105 10.44 -11.08 -9.56
CA GLY A 105 10.27 -11.96 -8.40
C GLY A 105 11.57 -12.40 -7.74
N THR A 106 12.73 -12.00 -8.25
CA THR A 106 14.02 -12.33 -7.62
C THR A 106 14.36 -11.39 -6.47
N ASN A 107 15.36 -11.76 -5.67
CA ASN A 107 15.90 -10.94 -4.57
C ASN A 107 14.87 -10.48 -3.52
N ALA A 108 13.80 -11.25 -3.32
CA ALA A 108 12.79 -10.97 -2.30
C ALA A 108 13.38 -11.02 -0.88
N ALA A 109 13.21 -9.95 -0.11
CA ALA A 109 13.63 -9.86 1.28
C ALA A 109 12.72 -8.96 2.12
N ALA A 110 12.51 -9.34 3.37
CA ALA A 110 11.87 -8.47 4.37
C ALA A 110 12.81 -7.31 4.72
N ILE A 111 12.28 -6.09 4.78
CA ILE A 111 13.00 -4.90 5.25
C ILE A 111 12.45 -4.38 6.58
N THR A 112 11.37 -4.97 7.09
CA THR A 112 10.98 -4.93 8.51
C THR A 112 10.99 -6.35 9.08
N THR A 113 11.32 -6.50 10.36
CA THR A 113 11.50 -7.83 10.99
C THR A 113 10.95 -7.87 12.43
N GLY A 114 9.82 -7.22 12.68
CA GLY A 114 9.19 -7.19 14.01
C GLY A 114 8.29 -8.39 14.27
N GLU A 115 8.53 -9.14 15.35
CA GLU A 115 7.67 -10.29 15.70
C GLU A 115 6.43 -9.90 16.53
N THR A 116 6.39 -8.69 17.08
CA THR A 116 5.33 -8.24 18.00
C THR A 116 4.43 -7.15 17.42
N TYR A 117 4.62 -6.82 16.15
CA TYR A 117 3.95 -5.71 15.48
C TYR A 117 3.86 -5.96 13.97
N GLY A 118 2.79 -5.47 13.35
CA GLY A 118 2.61 -5.37 11.90
C GLY A 118 3.30 -4.15 11.30
N SER A 119 3.73 -4.29 10.05
CA SER A 119 4.11 -3.19 9.18
C SER A 119 3.59 -3.49 7.79
N SER A 120 2.72 -2.63 7.28
CA SER A 120 1.90 -2.91 6.12
C SER A 120 1.75 -1.71 5.19
N GLU A 121 1.10 -1.94 4.05
CA GLU A 121 0.67 -0.93 3.09
C GLU A 121 1.80 0.00 2.60
N PRO A 122 2.95 -0.56 2.16
CA PRO A 122 4.11 0.25 1.86
C PRO A 122 3.97 1.05 0.55
N ALA A 123 4.57 2.24 0.53
CA ALA A 123 4.64 3.10 -0.63
C ALA A 123 6.05 3.69 -0.82
N TRP A 124 6.63 3.47 -1.99
CA TRP A 124 7.91 4.08 -2.37
C TRP A 124 7.77 5.59 -2.55
N SER A 125 8.75 6.33 -2.03
CA SER A 125 8.90 7.75 -2.33
C SER A 125 9.29 7.95 -3.80
N PRO A 126 8.88 9.07 -4.42
CA PRO A 126 9.20 9.36 -5.82
C PRO A 126 10.70 9.61 -6.05
N THR A 127 11.47 9.96 -5.00
CA THR A 127 12.93 10.10 -5.08
C THR A 127 13.65 8.75 -5.07
N GLY A 128 13.00 7.73 -4.53
CA GLY A 128 13.56 6.39 -4.42
C GLY A 128 14.41 6.13 -3.19
N GLU A 129 14.41 7.05 -2.24
CA GLU A 129 15.28 7.00 -1.06
C GLU A 129 14.55 6.45 0.17
N GLN A 130 13.23 6.55 0.18
CA GLN A 130 12.38 6.26 1.34
C GLN A 130 11.17 5.41 0.97
N ILE A 131 10.65 4.70 1.98
CA ILE A 131 9.39 3.96 1.96
C ILE A 131 8.54 4.47 3.12
N ALA A 132 7.28 4.83 2.82
CA ALA A 132 6.25 5.09 3.83
C ALA A 132 5.42 3.83 4.03
N PHE A 133 4.92 3.59 5.24
CA PHE A 133 4.15 2.39 5.58
C PHE A 133 3.35 2.63 6.88
N SER A 134 2.31 1.86 7.10
CA SER A 134 1.54 1.83 8.36
C SER A 134 2.13 0.80 9.33
N SER A 135 2.12 1.08 10.63
CA SER A 135 2.62 0.14 11.64
C SER A 135 2.01 0.40 13.01
N ASP A 136 1.67 -0.66 13.72
CA ASP A 136 1.18 -0.70 15.11
C ASP A 136 2.32 -0.84 16.14
N ARG A 137 3.59 -0.64 15.73
CA ARG A 137 4.79 -0.94 16.54
C ARG A 137 4.92 -0.22 17.88
N ASP A 138 4.25 0.92 18.02
CA ASP A 138 4.24 1.68 19.27
C ASP A 138 3.04 1.30 20.18
N GLY A 139 2.22 0.35 19.71
CA GLY A 139 0.98 -0.10 20.35
C GLY A 139 -0.09 0.99 20.42
N ASN A 140 -1.21 0.66 21.06
CA ASN A 140 -2.24 1.63 21.40
C ASN A 140 -1.88 2.37 22.71
N PRO A 141 -1.51 3.67 22.69
CA PRO A 141 -1.25 4.44 23.91
C PRO A 141 -2.55 4.83 24.64
N ASP A 142 -3.71 4.73 24.00
CA ASP A 142 -5.02 5.08 24.54
C ASP A 142 -5.75 3.84 25.07
N ALA A 143 -5.55 3.56 26.37
CA ALA A 143 -6.24 2.48 27.06
C ALA A 143 -7.77 2.68 27.17
N GLU A 144 -8.30 3.88 26.86
CA GLU A 144 -9.73 4.19 26.94
C GLU A 144 -10.46 3.98 25.60
N ASN A 145 -9.72 3.91 24.48
CA ASN A 145 -10.27 3.61 23.15
C ASN A 145 -9.67 2.30 22.62
N PRO A 146 -10.42 1.17 22.62
CA PRO A 146 -9.89 -0.16 22.34
C PRO A 146 -9.66 -0.43 20.84
N VAL A 147 -9.17 0.56 20.07
CA VAL A 147 -8.66 0.28 18.72
C VAL A 147 -7.44 -0.62 18.91
N GLU A 148 -7.55 -1.89 18.50
CA GLU A 148 -6.62 -2.95 18.91
C GLU A 148 -5.20 -2.79 18.37
N TRP A 149 -4.97 -1.88 17.42
CA TRP A 149 -3.70 -1.75 16.70
C TRP A 149 -3.11 -0.34 16.75
N ASN A 150 -3.93 0.73 16.67
CA ASN A 150 -3.48 2.13 16.57
C ASN A 150 -2.31 2.27 15.60
N GLU A 151 -2.57 1.90 14.34
CA GLU A 151 -1.58 2.00 13.27
C GLU A 151 -1.19 3.45 13.06
N GLU A 152 0.09 3.68 12.81
CA GLU A 152 0.64 5.01 12.57
C GLU A 152 1.45 4.99 11.29
N ILE A 153 1.58 6.14 10.63
CA ILE A 153 2.41 6.27 9.44
C ILE A 153 3.87 6.41 9.86
N TYR A 154 4.71 5.57 9.29
CA TYR A 154 6.17 5.60 9.42
C TYR A 154 6.83 5.85 8.08
N VAL A 155 8.08 6.29 8.15
CA VAL A 155 8.98 6.34 7.00
C VAL A 155 10.31 5.69 7.40
N MET A 156 10.90 4.95 6.47
CA MET A 156 12.24 4.37 6.59
C MET A 156 13.02 4.52 5.28
N ASN A 157 14.33 4.28 5.32
CA ASN A 157 15.16 4.12 4.13
C ASN A 157 14.80 2.81 3.41
N THR A 158 15.13 2.70 2.13
CA THR A 158 14.81 1.49 1.32
C THR A 158 15.51 0.21 1.78
N ASP A 159 16.53 0.32 2.64
CA ASP A 159 17.23 -0.81 3.26
C ASP A 159 16.66 -1.20 4.64
N GLY A 160 15.55 -0.60 5.05
CA GLY A 160 14.90 -0.82 6.35
C GLY A 160 15.48 0.00 7.50
N THR A 161 16.54 0.78 7.28
CA THR A 161 17.15 1.61 8.32
C THR A 161 16.45 2.96 8.48
N GLY A 162 16.77 3.69 9.57
CA GLY A 162 16.31 5.06 9.74
C GLY A 162 14.80 5.21 9.97
N THR A 163 14.13 4.15 10.40
CA THR A 163 12.69 4.16 10.65
C THR A 163 12.29 5.21 11.67
N ARG A 164 11.30 6.02 11.33
CA ARG A 164 10.76 7.08 12.19
C ARG A 164 9.26 7.24 12.00
N ARG A 165 8.55 7.50 13.10
CA ARG A 165 7.12 7.79 13.13
C ARG A 165 6.84 9.18 12.55
N ILE A 166 5.76 9.31 11.79
CA ILE A 166 5.30 10.54 11.15
C ILE A 166 4.05 11.09 11.84
N THR A 167 3.15 10.22 12.26
CA THR A 167 1.86 10.59 12.82
C THR A 167 1.73 10.14 14.28
N GLN A 168 0.85 10.81 15.02
CA GLN A 168 0.47 10.48 16.40
C GLN A 168 -0.98 10.90 16.62
N LEU A 169 -1.85 10.57 15.66
CA LEU A 169 -3.26 10.92 15.75
C LEU A 169 -4.00 9.88 16.59
N PRO A 170 -5.13 10.22 17.21
CA PRO A 170 -5.99 9.21 17.82
C PRO A 170 -6.56 8.28 16.75
N GLY A 171 -6.56 6.96 16.98
CA GLY A 171 -7.13 5.97 16.06
C GLY A 171 -6.09 5.43 15.07
N ASN A 172 -6.55 4.73 14.03
CA ASN A 172 -5.64 4.21 13.01
C ASN A 172 -5.36 5.28 11.95
N ASP A 173 -4.08 5.46 11.66
CA ASP A 173 -3.56 6.16 10.50
C ASP A 173 -3.04 5.10 9.53
N HIS A 174 -3.89 4.71 8.58
CA HIS A 174 -3.68 3.55 7.73
C HIS A 174 -4.26 3.74 6.32
N TRP A 175 -4.26 2.64 5.56
CA TRP A 175 -4.39 2.58 4.11
C TRP A 175 -3.20 3.22 3.39
N PRO A 176 -2.77 2.65 2.25
CA PRO A 176 -1.48 2.94 1.66
C PRO A 176 -1.24 4.45 1.56
N PRO A 177 -0.20 4.97 2.24
CA PRO A 177 0.09 6.39 2.21
C PRO A 177 0.59 6.77 0.83
N ALA A 178 0.15 7.93 0.34
CA ALA A 178 0.54 8.43 -0.97
C ALA A 178 1.52 9.58 -0.84
N TRP A 179 2.67 9.46 -1.48
CA TRP A 179 3.66 10.52 -1.57
C TRP A 179 3.25 11.63 -2.53
N SER A 180 3.46 12.88 -2.12
CA SER A 180 3.47 14.00 -3.06
C SER A 180 4.59 13.82 -4.07
N ALA A 181 4.41 14.28 -5.31
CA ALA A 181 5.38 14.08 -6.39
C ALA A 181 6.79 14.65 -6.08
N ASP A 182 6.90 15.67 -5.21
CA ASP A 182 8.17 16.23 -4.77
C ASP A 182 8.82 15.48 -3.59
N GLY A 183 8.17 14.43 -3.07
CA GLY A 183 8.64 13.60 -1.96
C GLY A 183 8.61 14.29 -0.59
N LYS A 184 7.89 15.41 -0.43
CA LYS A 184 7.93 16.20 0.82
C LYS A 184 6.69 16.05 1.70
N SER A 185 5.63 15.46 1.18
CA SER A 185 4.38 15.28 1.89
C SER A 185 3.82 13.87 1.68
N LEU A 186 3.01 13.44 2.64
CA LEU A 186 2.22 12.22 2.58
C LEU A 186 0.74 12.58 2.71
N ALA A 187 -0.10 11.92 1.91
CA ALA A 187 -1.53 11.83 2.12
C ALA A 187 -1.85 10.43 2.64
N PHE A 188 -2.75 10.30 3.59
CA PHE A 188 -3.10 9.02 4.22
C PHE A 188 -4.52 9.08 4.76
N THR A 189 -5.08 7.93 5.12
CA THR A 189 -6.39 7.87 5.78
C THR A 189 -6.19 7.80 7.28
N ALA A 190 -6.95 8.58 8.04
CA ALA A 190 -6.95 8.50 9.49
C ALA A 190 -8.38 8.47 10.03
N ASP A 191 -8.64 7.53 10.94
CA ASP A 191 -9.94 7.36 11.60
C ASP A 191 -10.26 8.47 12.62
N GLY A 192 -9.21 9.10 13.15
CA GLY A 192 -9.32 10.13 14.17
C GLY A 192 -10.08 9.65 15.42
N SER A 193 -10.63 10.60 16.18
CA SER A 193 -11.46 10.31 17.36
C SER A 193 -12.88 9.86 17.04
N THR A 194 -13.27 9.85 15.76
CA THR A 194 -14.65 9.52 15.33
C THR A 194 -14.78 8.11 14.77
N ASN A 195 -13.67 7.42 14.51
CA ASN A 195 -13.63 6.11 13.87
C ASN A 195 -14.29 6.11 12.47
N ILE A 196 -14.16 7.24 11.78
CA ILE A 196 -14.59 7.44 10.39
C ILE A 196 -13.34 7.93 9.66
N GLY A 197 -12.80 7.11 8.74
CA GLY A 197 -11.63 7.46 7.95
C GLY A 197 -11.83 8.74 7.15
N ASP A 198 -10.92 9.70 7.34
CA ASP A 198 -10.80 10.94 6.60
C ASP A 198 -9.41 11.03 5.95
N ILE A 199 -9.27 11.83 4.88
CA ILE A 199 -7.97 12.08 4.25
C ILE A 199 -7.21 13.17 4.99
N TYR A 200 -6.03 12.82 5.47
CA TYR A 200 -5.07 13.75 6.05
C TYR A 200 -3.90 13.97 5.12
N VAL A 201 -3.27 15.14 5.24
CA VAL A 201 -2.00 15.45 4.60
C VAL A 201 -1.01 15.95 5.64
N VAL A 202 0.22 15.44 5.57
CA VAL A 202 1.33 15.87 6.42
C VAL A 202 2.55 16.20 5.56
N ARG A 203 3.17 17.35 5.78
CA ARG A 203 4.53 17.62 5.30
C ARG A 203 5.51 16.91 6.23
N LEU A 204 6.54 16.26 5.70
CA LEU A 204 7.54 15.59 6.54
C LEU A 204 8.12 16.55 7.60
N GLY A 205 8.01 16.18 8.88
CA GLY A 205 8.43 16.98 10.03
C GLY A 205 7.44 18.06 10.48
N GLY A 206 6.27 18.15 9.85
CA GLY A 206 5.16 19.02 10.22
C GLY A 206 4.04 18.29 10.95
N THR A 207 2.91 18.98 11.11
CA THR A 207 1.70 18.44 11.73
C THR A 207 0.71 17.98 10.65
N PRO A 208 0.07 16.81 10.80
CA PRO A 208 -1.03 16.40 9.92
C PRO A 208 -2.20 17.38 9.91
N ILE A 209 -2.83 17.54 8.76
CA ILE A 209 -4.00 18.40 8.55
C ILE A 209 -5.10 17.56 7.92
N ASN A 210 -6.31 17.60 8.49
CA ASN A 210 -7.46 16.93 7.91
C ASN A 210 -7.99 17.70 6.68
N ILE A 211 -8.19 17.02 5.56
CA ILE A 211 -8.63 17.58 4.28
C ILE A 211 -10.11 17.27 4.00
N THR A 212 -10.63 16.16 4.53
CA THR A 212 -12.04 15.79 4.42
C THR A 212 -12.68 15.78 5.81
N THR A 213 -13.98 16.09 5.92
CA THR A 213 -14.64 16.14 7.24
C THR A 213 -16.09 15.70 7.14
N ASN A 214 -16.37 14.77 6.23
CA ASN A 214 -17.74 14.37 5.93
C ASN A 214 -18.13 13.13 6.76
N LYS A 215 -19.35 12.60 6.56
CA LYS A 215 -19.86 11.47 7.36
C LYS A 215 -19.58 10.11 6.72
N ALA A 216 -19.01 10.10 5.52
CA ALA A 216 -18.60 8.90 4.82
C ALA A 216 -17.10 8.66 5.07
N VAL A 217 -16.69 7.42 4.86
CA VAL A 217 -15.27 7.05 4.87
C VAL A 217 -14.63 7.55 3.58
N ASP A 218 -13.59 8.36 3.71
CA ASP A 218 -12.69 8.73 2.63
C ASP A 218 -11.41 7.92 2.75
N ALA A 219 -10.98 7.29 1.66
CA ALA A 219 -9.99 6.21 1.67
C ALA A 219 -9.04 6.28 0.46
N PHE A 220 -7.89 5.61 0.56
CA PHE A 220 -6.95 5.37 -0.55
C PHE A 220 -6.59 6.65 -1.34
N PRO A 221 -6.04 7.68 -0.66
CA PRO A 221 -5.71 8.93 -1.34
C PRO A 221 -4.63 8.71 -2.41
N ALA A 222 -4.70 9.50 -3.48
CA ALA A 222 -3.66 9.53 -4.50
C ALA A 222 -3.36 10.98 -4.89
N TRP A 223 -2.09 11.28 -5.12
CA TRP A 223 -1.69 12.57 -5.68
C TRP A 223 -1.83 12.56 -7.20
N ARG A 224 -2.19 13.71 -7.77
CA ARG A 224 -2.13 13.87 -9.23
C ARG A 224 -0.69 13.68 -9.72
N PRO A 225 -0.46 12.93 -10.81
CA PRO A 225 0.82 12.91 -11.51
C PRO A 225 1.20 14.34 -11.96
N GLN A 226 2.50 14.67 -12.00
CA GLN A 226 2.92 15.90 -12.66
C GLN A 226 2.84 15.74 -14.19
N PRO A 227 2.50 16.81 -14.93
CA PRO A 227 2.51 16.81 -16.39
C PRO A 227 3.93 16.71 -16.98
#